data_AF-A0A1Q9VJD1-F1
#
_entry.id   AF-A0A1Q9VJD1-F1
#
_cell.length_a   1.000
_cell.length_b   1.000
_cell.length_c   1.000
_cell.angle_alpha   90.00
_cell.angle_beta   90.00
_cell.angle_gamma   90.00
#
_symmetry.space_group_name_H-M   'P 1'
#
loop_
_entity.id
_entity.type
_entity.pdbx_description
1 polymer ?
#
loop_
_entity_poly.entity_id
_entity_poly.type
_entity_poly.pdbx_seq_one_letter_code
_entity_poly.pdbx_strand_id
1 'polypeptide(L)'
;MDGTSPATVTETMVPEHSAVPEPEPDPESETEPAPETDPVPEPCSLESLHRTEGMEALDVLIYCDGAWMRAGQWQTDHLRNLAWTGGMWVEYLPDDTTPGTGYPCYDAGRLEQDGVPPALRDQLTLCE
;
A
#
# COMPACT_ATOMS: atom_id res chain seq x y z
N MET A 1 -5.86 -0.57 69.01
CA MET A 1 -6.11 -1.80 68.25
C MET A 1 -5.91 -1.41 66.78
N ASP A 2 -4.71 -1.21 66.26
CA ASP A 2 -3.60 -2.16 66.12
C ASP A 2 -4.12 -3.52 65.61
N GLY A 3 -3.79 -4.03 64.43
CA GLY A 3 -2.73 -3.66 63.52
C GLY A 3 -2.79 -4.45 62.20
N THR A 4 -1.70 -4.30 61.46
CA THR A 4 -1.31 -4.86 60.16
C THR A 4 -1.66 -6.34 59.92
N SER A 5 -1.89 -6.72 58.65
CA SER A 5 -1.88 -8.11 58.20
C SER A 5 -0.85 -8.25 57.07
N PRO A 6 0.28 -8.96 57.28
CA PRO A 6 1.27 -9.20 56.24
C PRO A 6 0.96 -10.48 55.43
N ALA A 7 1.36 -10.42 54.15
CA ALA A 7 1.35 -11.51 53.17
C ALA A 7 2.49 -12.55 53.38
N THR A 8 2.60 -13.49 52.44
CA THR A 8 3.58 -14.61 52.21
C THR A 8 2.95 -15.97 52.58
N VAL A 9 2.99 -17.06 51.79
CA VAL A 9 4.07 -17.78 51.09
C VAL A 9 3.38 -18.65 49.97
N THR A 10 3.96 -19.15 48.87
CA THR A 10 5.14 -20.00 48.74
C THR A 10 5.51 -20.16 47.25
N GLU A 11 6.80 -19.97 46.99
CA GLU A 11 7.54 -20.21 45.76
C GLU A 11 7.57 -21.72 45.43
N THR A 12 7.28 -22.11 44.18
CA THR A 12 7.57 -23.47 43.68
C THR A 12 8.65 -23.38 42.60
N MET A 13 9.84 -23.83 42.98
CA MET A 13 11.00 -24.03 42.10
C MET A 13 10.75 -25.24 41.17
N VAL A 14 11.17 -25.11 39.91
CA VAL A 14 11.18 -26.20 38.91
C VAL A 14 12.62 -26.31 38.37
N PRO A 15 13.18 -27.53 38.22
CA PRO A 15 14.61 -27.77 38.34
C PRO A 15 15.42 -27.46 37.09
N GLU A 16 16.70 -27.21 37.35
CA GLU A 16 17.87 -27.09 36.48
C GLU A 16 17.85 -28.09 35.30
N HIS A 17 17.76 -27.58 34.07
CA HIS A 17 17.99 -28.38 32.87
C HIS A 17 19.50 -28.35 32.58
N SER A 18 20.10 -29.54 32.56
CA SER A 18 21.51 -29.78 32.33
C SER A 18 22.06 -29.07 31.09
N ALA A 19 23.22 -28.44 31.27
CA ALA A 19 24.03 -27.84 30.22
C ALA A 19 24.37 -28.86 29.12
N VAL A 20 23.91 -28.57 27.90
CA VAL A 20 24.37 -29.19 26.66
C VAL A 20 25.59 -28.37 26.20
N PRO A 21 26.75 -28.99 25.88
CA PRO A 21 27.89 -28.23 25.37
C PRO A 21 27.53 -27.58 24.02
N GLU A 22 27.69 -26.26 23.96
CA GLU A 22 27.57 -25.45 22.74
C GLU A 22 28.51 -26.01 21.66
N PRO A 23 28.01 -26.38 20.47
CA PRO A 23 28.88 -26.48 19.31
C PRO A 23 29.33 -25.08 18.93
N GLU A 24 30.63 -24.81 18.94
CA GLU A 24 31.22 -23.60 18.37
C GLU A 24 30.85 -23.53 16.87
N PRO A 25 30.14 -22.51 16.38
CA PRO A 25 30.08 -22.27 14.95
C PRO A 25 31.34 -21.54 14.49
N ASP A 26 31.98 -22.12 13.47
CA ASP A 26 33.11 -21.64 12.68
C ASP A 26 33.12 -20.13 12.36
N PRO A 27 34.31 -19.52 12.17
CA PRO A 27 34.44 -18.21 11.54
C PRO A 27 34.22 -18.36 10.02
N GLU A 28 32.98 -18.57 9.59
CA GLU A 28 32.61 -18.57 8.17
C GLU A 28 31.79 -17.33 7.81
N SER A 29 32.41 -16.55 6.92
CA SER A 29 31.82 -15.57 6.03
C SER A 29 31.18 -14.35 6.71
N GLU A 30 31.90 -13.23 6.63
CA GLU A 30 31.27 -11.92 6.43
C GLU A 30 30.25 -12.07 5.29
N THR A 31 29.01 -12.35 5.66
CA THR A 31 27.87 -12.11 4.78
C THR A 31 27.83 -10.60 4.64
N GLU A 32 28.41 -10.10 3.54
CA GLU A 32 28.09 -8.75 3.07
C GLU A 32 26.57 -8.62 3.15
N PRO A 33 26.03 -7.64 3.90
CA PRO A 33 24.59 -7.44 3.91
C PRO A 33 24.19 -7.22 2.45
N ALA A 34 23.31 -8.08 1.93
CA ALA A 34 22.70 -7.85 0.63
C ALA A 34 22.19 -6.40 0.64
N PRO A 35 22.37 -5.63 -0.45
CA PRO A 35 21.87 -4.26 -0.49
C PRO A 35 20.41 -4.30 -0.07
N GLU A 36 20.09 -3.61 1.03
CA GLU A 36 18.74 -3.46 1.52
C GLU A 36 17.96 -2.80 0.39
N THR A 37 17.32 -3.64 -0.42
CA THR A 37 16.47 -3.16 -1.49
C THR A 37 15.27 -2.59 -0.78
N ASP A 38 15.13 -1.27 -0.80
CA ASP A 38 13.96 -0.58 -0.26
C ASP A 38 12.72 -1.39 -0.63
N PRO A 39 11.86 -1.74 0.35
CA PRO A 39 10.66 -2.51 0.05
C PRO A 39 9.86 -1.78 -1.02
N VAL A 40 9.48 -2.51 -2.08
CA VAL A 40 8.56 -1.97 -3.08
C VAL A 40 7.29 -1.57 -2.33
N PRO A 41 6.88 -0.29 -2.39
CA PRO A 41 5.79 0.21 -1.59
C PRO A 41 4.52 -0.48 -2.07
N GLU A 42 3.66 -0.80 -1.11
CA GLU A 42 2.35 -1.37 -1.42
C GLU A 42 1.66 -0.47 -2.45
N PRO A 43 1.18 -1.02 -3.59
CA PRO A 43 0.69 -0.23 -4.71
C PRO A 43 -0.42 0.73 -4.28
N CYS A 44 -1.30 0.30 -3.37
CA CYS A 44 -2.39 1.11 -2.82
C CYS A 44 -1.98 2.03 -1.68
N SER A 45 -0.92 2.81 -1.87
CA SER A 45 -0.48 3.85 -0.92
C SER A 45 -0.21 5.17 -1.63
N LEU A 46 -0.44 6.29 -0.93
CA LEU A 46 -0.07 7.63 -1.45
C LEU A 46 1.44 7.72 -1.70
N GLU A 47 2.25 7.06 -0.88
CA GLU A 47 3.70 6.99 -1.09
C GLU A 47 4.05 6.33 -2.42
N SER A 48 3.40 5.21 -2.78
CA SER A 48 3.58 4.56 -4.09
C SER A 48 3.14 5.47 -5.24
N LEU A 49 2.01 6.17 -5.08
CA LEU A 49 1.53 7.15 -6.06
C LEU A 49 2.53 8.29 -6.27
N HIS A 50 3.02 8.91 -5.20
CA HIS A 50 3.93 10.07 -5.24
C HIS A 50 5.33 9.76 -5.75
N ARG A 51 5.71 8.49 -5.88
CA ARG A 51 6.93 8.09 -6.61
C ARG A 51 6.79 8.23 -8.12
N THR A 52 5.56 8.36 -8.61
CA THR A 52 5.27 8.64 -10.02
C THR A 52 5.32 10.15 -10.24
N GLU A 53 6.20 10.60 -11.14
CA GLU A 53 6.31 12.02 -11.50
C GLU A 53 4.98 12.58 -12.00
N GLY A 54 4.61 13.77 -11.53
CA GLY A 54 3.38 14.47 -11.91
C GLY A 54 2.14 14.05 -11.10
N MET A 55 2.29 13.15 -10.12
CA MET A 55 1.21 12.69 -9.24
C MET A 55 1.28 13.26 -7.82
N GLU A 56 2.25 14.13 -7.54
CA GLU A 56 2.56 14.66 -6.20
C GLU A 56 1.39 15.48 -5.62
N ALA A 57 0.58 16.06 -6.50
CA ALA A 57 -0.57 16.88 -6.15
C ALA A 57 -1.78 16.07 -5.64
N LEU A 58 -1.80 14.74 -5.86
CA LEU A 58 -2.91 13.85 -5.52
C LEU A 58 -2.73 13.32 -4.10
N ASP A 59 -3.51 13.81 -3.14
CA ASP A 59 -3.37 13.49 -1.71
C ASP A 59 -4.53 12.66 -1.14
N VAL A 60 -5.45 12.19 -2.00
CA VAL A 60 -6.59 11.34 -1.63
C VAL A 60 -6.63 10.10 -2.51
N LEU A 61 -6.61 8.91 -1.90
CA LEU A 61 -6.97 7.65 -2.58
C LEU A 61 -8.47 7.41 -2.48
N ILE A 62 -9.14 7.31 -3.62
CA ILE A 62 -10.60 7.11 -3.72
C ILE A 62 -10.90 5.62 -3.97
N TYR A 63 -10.10 4.98 -4.83
CA TYR A 63 -10.21 3.56 -5.15
C TYR A 63 -8.82 3.00 -5.41
N CYS A 64 -8.58 1.76 -4.96
CA CYS A 64 -7.44 0.97 -5.39
C CYS A 64 -7.71 -0.52 -5.21
N ASP A 65 -7.35 -1.33 -6.20
CA ASP A 65 -7.39 -2.80 -6.12
C ASP A 65 -6.02 -3.47 -6.34
N GLY A 66 -4.96 -2.66 -6.44
CA GLY A 66 -3.58 -3.10 -6.68
C GLY A 66 -3.17 -3.14 -8.15
N ALA A 67 -4.14 -3.16 -9.08
CA ALA A 67 -3.88 -3.03 -10.52
C ALA A 67 -4.34 -1.67 -11.06
N TRP A 68 -5.38 -1.10 -10.45
CA TRP A 68 -5.99 0.16 -10.81
C TRP A 68 -6.14 1.06 -9.58
N MET A 69 -6.05 2.36 -9.82
CA MET A 69 -6.21 3.38 -8.79
C MET A 69 -7.03 4.55 -9.32
N ARG A 70 -7.86 5.12 -8.46
CA ARG A 70 -8.42 6.46 -8.63
C ARG A 70 -7.96 7.33 -7.47
N ALA A 71 -7.28 8.41 -7.79
CA ALA A 71 -6.76 9.36 -6.81
C ALA A 71 -7.17 10.78 -7.19
N GLY A 72 -7.17 11.67 -6.19
CA GLY A 72 -7.56 13.05 -6.37
C GLY A 72 -6.78 14.00 -5.48
N GLN A 73 -6.87 15.28 -5.79
CA GLN A 73 -6.45 16.35 -4.89
C GLN A 73 -7.63 16.80 -4.01
N TRP A 74 -7.41 16.84 -2.71
CA TRP A 74 -8.39 17.21 -1.70
C TRP A 74 -9.05 18.55 -2.01
N GLN A 75 -10.38 18.60 -1.88
CA GLN A 75 -11.21 19.78 -2.15
C GLN A 75 -11.12 20.33 -3.58
N THR A 76 -10.74 19.51 -4.55
CA THR A 76 -10.79 19.86 -5.98
C THR A 76 -11.51 18.80 -6.79
N ASP A 77 -11.79 19.11 -8.04
CA ASP A 77 -12.25 18.18 -9.08
C ASP A 77 -11.07 17.53 -9.84
N HIS A 78 -9.84 17.74 -9.38
CA HIS A 78 -8.65 17.19 -10.00
C HIS A 78 -8.49 15.71 -9.62
N LEU A 79 -9.00 14.85 -10.50
CA LEU A 79 -8.95 13.40 -10.37
C LEU A 79 -8.05 12.78 -11.45
N ARG A 80 -7.46 11.64 -11.11
CA ARG A 80 -6.67 10.80 -12.02
C ARG A 80 -7.05 9.34 -11.84
N ASN A 81 -7.12 8.63 -12.95
CA ASN A 81 -7.21 7.18 -12.98
C ASN A 81 -5.85 6.64 -13.40
N LEU A 82 -5.38 5.59 -12.75
CA LEU A 82 -4.05 5.06 -12.99
C LEU A 82 -4.07 3.54 -13.09
N ALA A 83 -3.20 3.00 -13.92
CA ALA A 83 -2.92 1.57 -14.04
C ALA A 83 -1.51 1.27 -13.50
N TRP A 84 -1.36 0.14 -12.82
CA TRP A 84 -0.07 -0.31 -12.30
C TRP A 84 0.68 -1.08 -13.38
N THR A 85 1.93 -0.68 -13.66
CA THR A 85 2.78 -1.36 -14.66
C THR A 85 3.92 -2.16 -14.04
N GLY A 86 3.76 -2.62 -12.79
CA GLY A 86 4.74 -3.48 -12.12
C GLY A 86 5.87 -2.74 -11.39
N GLY A 87 5.77 -1.42 -11.24
CA GLY A 87 6.75 -0.63 -10.49
C GLY A 87 6.41 0.86 -10.38
N MET A 88 5.53 1.34 -11.24
CA MET A 88 5.02 2.70 -11.21
C MET A 88 3.55 2.74 -11.62
N TRP A 89 2.87 3.80 -11.19
CA TRP A 89 1.54 4.12 -11.69
C TRP A 89 1.67 4.87 -13.01
N VAL A 90 0.76 4.61 -13.94
CA VAL A 90 0.67 5.32 -15.21
C VAL A 90 -0.73 5.87 -15.36
N GLU A 91 -0.85 7.14 -15.73
CA GLU A 91 -2.15 7.76 -15.96
C GLU A 91 -2.91 7.03 -17.09
N TYR A 92 -4.13 6.64 -16.79
CA TYR A 92 -5.09 6.17 -17.77
C TYR A 92 -5.89 7.37 -18.29
N LEU A 93 -5.44 7.88 -19.44
CA LEU A 93 -5.96 9.11 -20.04
C LEU A 93 -7.41 8.97 -20.49
N PRO A 94 -8.21 10.05 -20.43
CA PRO A 94 -9.54 10.06 -21.03
C PRO A 94 -9.50 9.91 -22.54
N ASP A 95 -10.63 9.49 -23.12
CA ASP A 95 -10.81 9.43 -24.58
C ASP A 95 -11.11 10.81 -25.15
N ASP A 96 -11.94 11.59 -24.46
CA ASP A 96 -12.32 12.96 -24.84
C ASP A 96 -12.82 13.72 -23.60
N THR A 97 -13.55 14.81 -23.83
CA THR A 97 -14.24 15.60 -22.83
C THR A 97 -15.73 15.71 -23.16
N THR A 98 -16.57 15.74 -22.13
CA THR A 98 -18.02 15.89 -22.31
C THR A 98 -18.38 17.28 -22.85
N PRO A 99 -19.24 17.39 -23.88
CA PRO A 99 -19.70 18.68 -24.40
C PRO A 99 -20.33 19.55 -23.30
N GLY A 100 -20.00 20.84 -23.29
CA GLY A 100 -20.60 21.83 -22.39
C GLY A 100 -19.94 21.94 -21.01
N THR A 101 -19.53 20.83 -20.39
CA THR A 101 -18.82 20.86 -19.10
C THR A 101 -17.30 20.74 -19.22
N GLY A 102 -16.80 20.12 -20.30
CA GLY A 102 -15.36 19.92 -20.52
C GLY A 102 -14.72 18.89 -19.58
N TYR A 103 -15.52 18.10 -18.86
CA TYR A 103 -15.00 17.06 -17.97
C TYR A 103 -14.47 15.86 -18.76
N PRO A 104 -13.41 15.17 -18.28
CA PRO A 104 -12.90 13.96 -18.91
C PRO A 104 -13.97 12.88 -19.06
N CYS A 105 -14.07 12.27 -20.24
CA CYS A 105 -14.92 11.11 -20.50
C CYS A 105 -14.12 9.92 -21.03
N TYR A 106 -14.69 8.72 -20.89
CA TYR A 106 -14.06 7.46 -21.25
C TYR A 106 -14.98 6.61 -22.13
N ASP A 107 -14.43 5.94 -23.12
CA ASP A 107 -15.15 4.98 -23.95
C ASP A 107 -15.42 3.68 -23.17
N ALA A 108 -16.68 3.25 -23.15
CA ALA A 108 -17.10 2.08 -22.38
C ALA A 108 -16.45 0.78 -22.88
N GLY A 109 -16.26 0.65 -24.19
CA GLY A 109 -15.65 -0.53 -24.81
C GLY A 109 -14.16 -0.63 -24.52
N ARG A 110 -13.44 0.49 -24.55
CA ARG A 110 -12.02 0.59 -24.20
C ARG A 110 -11.79 0.24 -22.73
N LEU A 111 -12.62 0.75 -21.82
CA LEU A 111 -12.57 0.40 -20.40
C LEU A 111 -12.71 -1.12 -20.18
N GLU A 112 -13.60 -1.79 -20.92
CA GLU A 112 -13.76 -3.25 -20.87
C GLU A 112 -12.55 -3.98 -21.45
N GLN A 113 -12.09 -3.54 -22.61
CA GLN A 113 -10.98 -4.15 -23.32
C GLN A 113 -9.68 -4.09 -22.51
N ASP A 114 -9.44 -2.97 -21.82
CA ASP A 114 -8.26 -2.75 -21.00
C ASP A 114 -8.37 -3.43 -19.61
N GLY A 115 -9.53 -4.01 -19.29
CA GLY A 115 -9.74 -4.71 -18.03
C GLY A 115 -9.91 -3.79 -16.82
N VAL A 116 -10.46 -2.58 -17.02
CA VAL A 116 -10.78 -1.67 -15.93
C VAL A 116 -11.88 -2.30 -15.05
N PRO A 117 -11.69 -2.41 -13.72
CA PRO A 117 -12.64 -3.05 -12.84
C PRO A 117 -14.01 -2.37 -12.85
N PRO A 118 -15.13 -3.11 -12.77
CA PRO A 118 -16.47 -2.52 -12.74
C PRO A 118 -16.64 -1.44 -11.66
N ALA A 119 -16.10 -1.67 -10.46
CA ALA A 119 -16.16 -0.71 -9.37
C ALA A 119 -15.47 0.64 -9.68
N LEU A 120 -14.43 0.63 -10.52
CA LEU A 120 -13.81 1.86 -11.01
C LEU A 120 -14.63 2.46 -12.16
N ARG A 121 -15.06 1.63 -13.11
CA ARG A 121 -15.88 2.05 -14.26
C ARG A 121 -17.15 2.79 -13.85
N ASP A 122 -17.82 2.33 -12.79
CA ASP A 122 -19.03 2.96 -12.24
C ASP A 122 -18.80 4.39 -11.70
N GLN A 123 -17.55 4.80 -11.51
CA GLN A 123 -17.16 6.15 -11.05
C GLN A 123 -16.68 7.05 -12.20
N LEU A 124 -16.63 6.54 -13.44
CA LEU A 124 -16.17 7.27 -14.60
C LEU A 124 -17.34 7.84 -15.39
N THR A 125 -17.12 9.01 -15.98
CA THR A 125 -18.06 9.57 -16.96
C THR A 125 -17.79 8.91 -18.31
N LEU A 126 -18.83 8.38 -18.94
CA LEU A 126 -18.71 7.81 -20.28
C LEU A 126 -18.84 8.89 -21.35
N CYS A 127 -18.16 8.71 -22.47
CA CYS A 127 -18.37 9.54 -23.65
C CYS A 127 -19.74 9.22 -24.29
N GLU A 128 -20.32 10.20 -24.98
CA GLU A 128 -21.61 10.10 -25.69
C GLU A 128 -21.48 9.52 -27.11
#